data_AF-A0A939XQ69-F1
#
_entry.id   AF-A0A939XQ69-F1
#
_cell.length_a   1.000
_cell.length_b   1.000
_cell.length_c   1.000
_cell.angle_alpha   90.00
_cell.angle_beta   90.00
_cell.angle_gamma   90.00
#
_symmetry.space_group_name_H-M   'P 1'
#
loop_
_entity.id
_entity.type
_entity.pdbx_description
1 polymer ?
#
loop_
_entity_poly.entity_id
_entity_poly.type
_entity_poly.pdbx_seq_one_letter_code
_entity_poly.pdbx_strand_id
1 'polypeptide(L)'
;MEIAVRIFSGPHLGAEITLPEGTQVIGSGDSCDIILQDNSVALRHACLEIGPEGVRIQPLDGEVLLGDVPLTEDADFPPRMLCFLGLSCFAWERQENAGVDCWREVAEELSSRQSLKRKIPQDGGREDDNKIAATEVADDTEVDVIQLTPEEEIVSEKRSFWGHLLGLCLAILCLCGLMITWQAPRPDRAKQQQFLAKTLEQAGFSQLMVRNAEKGIVVEGFLKNDEERGKLVRLVQKVHFPVSINVKVGADRFNAATAAFNSRGIYPEIKEDAKGGILVSGYTKDASVEEWVFNLVQEDIPQFKAARHIRYANDV
;
A
#
# COMPACT_ATOMS: atom_id res chain seq x y z
N MET A 1 -20.62 -28.01 -7.12
CA MET A 1 -20.76 -26.62 -7.59
C MET A 1 -19.38 -25.98 -7.60
N GLU A 2 -18.89 -25.65 -8.78
CA GLU A 2 -17.66 -24.87 -8.92
C GLU A 2 -18.02 -23.43 -9.21
N ILE A 3 -17.24 -22.50 -8.65
CA ILE A 3 -17.40 -21.07 -8.90
C ILE A 3 -16.15 -20.52 -9.56
N ALA A 4 -16.33 -19.54 -10.44
CA ALA A 4 -15.26 -18.69 -10.93
C ALA A 4 -15.20 -17.44 -10.05
N VAL A 5 -14.03 -17.13 -9.51
CA VAL A 5 -13.73 -15.88 -8.83
C VAL A 5 -12.82 -15.05 -9.71
N ARG A 6 -13.18 -13.78 -9.93
CA ARG A 6 -12.38 -12.84 -10.73
C ARG A 6 -11.98 -11.62 -9.93
N ILE A 7 -10.72 -11.21 -10.07
CA ILE A 7 -10.15 -10.03 -9.41
C ILE A 7 -10.28 -8.80 -10.32
N PHE A 8 -10.85 -7.73 -9.79
CA PHE A 8 -11.16 -6.48 -10.50
C PHE A 8 -10.34 -5.26 -10.02
N SER A 9 -9.56 -5.40 -8.94
CA SER A 9 -8.60 -4.39 -8.51
C SER A 9 -7.45 -5.00 -7.70
N GLY A 10 -6.41 -4.20 -7.48
CA GLY A 10 -5.22 -4.63 -6.75
C GLY A 10 -4.18 -5.31 -7.65
N PRO A 11 -3.13 -5.88 -7.05
CA PRO A 11 -1.97 -6.43 -7.78
C PRO A 11 -2.31 -7.61 -8.71
N HIS A 12 -3.41 -8.30 -8.42
CA HIS A 12 -3.85 -9.50 -9.16
C HIS A 12 -4.97 -9.19 -10.16
N LEU A 13 -5.12 -7.94 -10.60
CA LEU A 13 -6.15 -7.50 -11.53
C LEU A 13 -6.26 -8.43 -12.76
N GLY A 14 -7.47 -8.89 -13.05
CA GLY A 14 -7.78 -9.73 -14.19
C GLY A 14 -7.54 -11.22 -13.97
N ALA A 15 -6.98 -11.62 -12.82
CA ALA A 15 -6.87 -13.03 -12.45
C ALA A 15 -8.26 -13.65 -12.30
N GLU A 16 -8.41 -14.88 -12.79
CA GLU A 16 -9.62 -15.68 -12.68
C GLU A 16 -9.23 -17.04 -12.10
N ILE A 17 -9.95 -17.47 -11.07
CA ILE A 17 -9.64 -18.64 -10.27
C ILE A 17 -10.91 -19.46 -10.13
N THR A 18 -10.85 -20.74 -10.52
CA THR A 18 -11.95 -21.68 -10.28
C THR A 18 -11.77 -22.32 -8.90
N LEU A 19 -12.82 -22.26 -8.07
CA LEU A 19 -12.83 -22.81 -6.72
C LEU A 19 -13.86 -23.94 -6.60
N PRO A 20 -13.49 -25.07 -5.98
CA PRO A 20 -14.42 -26.16 -5.70
C PRO A 20 -15.33 -25.82 -4.50
N GLU A 21 -16.35 -26.64 -4.29
CA GLU A 21 -17.17 -26.58 -3.07
C GLU A 21 -16.31 -26.76 -1.81
N GLY A 22 -16.78 -26.17 -0.71
CA GLY A 22 -16.13 -26.23 0.59
C GLY A 22 -15.66 -24.88 1.09
N THR A 23 -14.86 -24.92 2.13
CA THR A 23 -14.33 -23.75 2.83
C THR A 23 -13.02 -23.33 2.18
N GLN A 24 -12.94 -22.07 1.73
CA GLN A 24 -11.76 -21.48 1.11
C GLN A 24 -11.36 -20.23 1.91
N VAL A 25 -10.09 -20.10 2.26
CA VAL A 25 -9.57 -18.93 3.00
C VAL A 25 -8.83 -18.01 2.04
N ILE A 26 -9.14 -16.71 2.12
CA ILE A 26 -8.52 -15.65 1.34
C ILE A 26 -7.70 -14.76 2.26
N GLY A 27 -6.44 -14.49 1.91
CA GLY A 27 -5.58 -13.62 2.70
C GLY A 27 -4.22 -13.41 2.06
N SER A 28 -3.31 -12.77 2.79
CA SER A 28 -1.90 -12.61 2.37
C SER A 28 -0.98 -13.70 2.91
N GLY A 29 -1.48 -14.57 3.79
CA GLY A 29 -0.74 -15.69 4.37
C GLY A 29 -0.52 -16.84 3.39
N ASP A 30 0.56 -17.59 3.59
CA ASP A 30 0.93 -18.78 2.81
C ASP A 30 0.04 -20.00 3.05
N SER A 31 -0.71 -20.00 4.15
CA SER A 31 -1.68 -21.02 4.54
C SER A 31 -3.08 -20.78 3.98
N CYS A 32 -3.28 -19.72 3.18
CA CYS A 32 -4.56 -19.43 2.52
C CYS A 32 -4.67 -20.16 1.18
N ASP A 33 -5.90 -20.54 0.82
CA ASP A 33 -6.20 -21.13 -0.48
C ASP A 33 -6.06 -20.10 -1.60
N ILE A 34 -6.41 -18.84 -1.33
CA ILE A 34 -6.23 -17.71 -2.23
C ILE A 34 -5.30 -16.69 -1.59
N ILE A 35 -4.12 -16.52 -2.19
CA ILE A 35 -3.07 -15.65 -1.67
C ILE A 35 -3.05 -14.33 -2.46
N LEU A 36 -3.45 -13.25 -1.80
CA LEU A 36 -3.40 -11.90 -2.33
C LEU A 36 -2.11 -11.19 -1.91
N GLN A 37 -1.33 -10.70 -2.88
CA GLN A 37 -0.08 -9.97 -2.65
C GLN A 37 -0.35 -8.48 -2.39
N ASP A 38 -1.31 -8.21 -1.50
CA ASP A 38 -1.78 -6.87 -1.17
C ASP A 38 -1.48 -6.57 0.30
N ASN A 39 -0.70 -5.52 0.54
CA ASN A 39 -0.29 -5.14 1.89
C ASN A 39 -1.45 -4.64 2.78
N SER A 40 -2.60 -4.32 2.18
CA SER A 40 -3.83 -3.98 2.90
C SER A 40 -4.66 -5.21 3.28
N VAL A 41 -4.26 -6.41 2.84
CA VAL A 41 -4.96 -7.66 3.12
C VAL A 41 -4.31 -8.37 4.31
N ALA A 42 -5.09 -8.64 5.36
CA ALA A 42 -4.66 -9.43 6.51
C ALA A 42 -4.20 -10.86 6.15
N LEU A 43 -3.44 -11.50 7.03
CA LEU A 43 -2.90 -12.85 6.80
C LEU A 43 -4.01 -13.86 6.48
N ARG A 44 -5.13 -13.81 7.21
CA ARG A 44 -6.38 -14.50 6.91
C ARG A 44 -7.49 -13.45 6.91
N HIS A 45 -7.86 -12.97 5.74
CA HIS A 45 -8.73 -11.80 5.61
C HIS A 45 -10.21 -12.17 5.66
N ALA A 46 -10.60 -13.18 4.86
CA ALA A 46 -11.97 -13.63 4.77
C ALA A 46 -12.02 -15.14 4.50
N CYS A 47 -13.12 -15.76 4.90
CA CYS A 47 -13.42 -17.14 4.57
C CYS A 47 -14.64 -17.21 3.66
N LEU A 48 -14.54 -17.97 2.57
CA LEU A 48 -15.65 -18.29 1.70
C LEU A 48 -16.15 -19.70 2.02
N GLU A 49 -17.46 -19.82 2.25
CA GLU A 49 -18.14 -21.11 2.33
C GLU A 49 -18.92 -21.32 1.04
N ILE A 50 -18.44 -22.22 0.19
CA ILE A 50 -19.02 -22.51 -1.12
C ILE A 50 -19.90 -23.76 -0.98
N GLY A 51 -21.22 -23.57 -1.04
CA GLY A 51 -22.21 -24.63 -0.95
C GLY A 51 -23.09 -24.72 -2.20
N PRO A 52 -24.01 -25.71 -2.24
CA PRO A 52 -24.92 -25.90 -3.36
C PRO A 52 -25.94 -24.76 -3.53
N GLU A 53 -26.29 -24.10 -2.43
CA GLU A 53 -27.25 -22.98 -2.40
C GLU A 53 -26.61 -21.63 -2.76
N GLY A 54 -25.28 -21.51 -2.72
CA GLY A 54 -24.57 -20.26 -2.96
C GLY A 54 -23.25 -20.16 -2.21
N VAL A 55 -22.72 -18.94 -2.14
CA VAL A 55 -21.47 -18.62 -1.44
C VAL A 55 -21.80 -17.74 -0.25
N ARG A 56 -21.24 -18.05 0.91
CA ARG A 56 -21.21 -17.15 2.06
C ARG A 56 -19.82 -16.64 2.30
N ILE A 57 -19.72 -15.44 2.85
CA ILE A 57 -18.46 -14.81 3.22
C ILE A 57 -18.46 -14.45 4.70
N GLN A 58 -17.37 -14.80 5.37
CA GLN A 58 -17.12 -14.49 6.76
C GLN A 58 -15.88 -13.58 6.87
N PRO A 59 -15.98 -12.40 7.49
CA PRO A 59 -14.80 -11.61 7.82
C PRO A 59 -13.97 -12.31 8.90
N LEU A 60 -12.64 -12.30 8.75
CA LEU A 60 -11.70 -12.88 9.72
C LEU A 60 -10.87 -11.76 10.36
N ASP A 61 -9.60 -11.62 9.98
CA ASP A 61 -8.66 -10.67 10.60
C ASP A 61 -8.64 -9.29 9.89
N GLY A 62 -9.50 -9.08 8.88
CA GLY A 62 -9.55 -7.88 8.07
C GLY A 62 -10.97 -7.38 7.81
N GLU A 63 -11.10 -6.09 7.47
CA GLU A 63 -12.37 -5.48 7.09
C GLU A 63 -12.80 -5.94 5.70
N VAL A 64 -13.97 -6.58 5.62
CA VAL A 64 -14.59 -7.01 4.37
C VAL A 64 -15.73 -6.07 4.03
N LEU A 65 -15.71 -5.48 2.84
CA LEU A 65 -16.81 -4.67 2.33
C LEU A 65 -17.53 -5.44 1.23
N LEU A 66 -18.82 -5.71 1.43
CA LEU A 66 -19.67 -6.27 0.39
C LEU A 66 -20.46 -5.12 -0.27
N GLY A 67 -20.09 -4.80 -1.51
CA GLY A 67 -20.50 -3.56 -2.17
C GLY A 67 -19.88 -2.34 -1.48
N ASP A 68 -20.70 -1.59 -0.74
CA ASP A 68 -20.27 -0.45 0.08
C ASP A 68 -20.60 -0.66 1.57
N VAL A 69 -21.01 -1.87 1.96
CA VAL A 69 -21.43 -2.19 3.33
C VAL A 69 -20.33 -2.99 4.01
N PRO A 70 -19.75 -2.52 5.13
CA PRO A 70 -18.80 -3.30 5.91
C PRO A 70 -19.52 -4.47 6.58
N LEU A 71 -18.93 -5.66 6.50
CA LEU A 71 -19.42 -6.87 7.14
C LEU A 71 -18.76 -7.05 8.51
N THR A 72 -19.60 -7.25 9.53
CA THR A 72 -19.17 -7.61 10.90
C THR A 72 -19.45 -9.07 11.24
N GLU A 73 -20.36 -9.71 10.51
CA GLU A 73 -20.76 -11.11 10.69
C GLU A 73 -20.86 -11.78 9.31
N ASP A 74 -21.03 -13.11 9.33
CA ASP A 74 -21.16 -13.93 8.14
C ASP A 74 -22.39 -13.50 7.33
N ALA A 75 -22.21 -13.36 6.02
CA ALA A 75 -23.26 -12.93 5.12
C ALA A 75 -23.29 -13.77 3.85
N ASP A 76 -24.47 -13.85 3.23
CA ASP A 76 -24.60 -14.37 1.88
C ASP A 76 -23.85 -13.45 0.93
N PHE A 77 -23.04 -14.03 0.05
CA PHE A 77 -22.30 -13.32 -0.97
C PHE A 77 -22.97 -13.57 -2.34
N PRO A 78 -23.77 -12.62 -2.86
CA PRO A 78 -24.46 -12.82 -4.13
C PRO A 78 -23.50 -12.90 -5.32
N PRO A 79 -23.83 -13.66 -6.37
CA PRO A 79 -23.02 -13.70 -7.58
C PRO A 79 -22.95 -12.32 -8.24
N ARG A 80 -21.80 -12.00 -8.84
CA ARG A 80 -21.46 -10.72 -9.49
C ARG A 80 -21.47 -9.50 -8.58
N MET A 81 -21.70 -9.67 -7.28
CA MET A 81 -21.53 -8.58 -6.32
C MET A 81 -20.03 -8.34 -6.07
N LEU A 82 -19.63 -7.07 -6.00
CA LEU A 82 -18.25 -6.69 -5.69
C LEU A 82 -18.00 -6.86 -4.19
N CYS A 83 -16.93 -7.58 -3.83
CA CYS A 83 -16.41 -7.68 -2.48
C CYS A 83 -15.02 -7.04 -2.44
N PHE A 84 -14.73 -6.25 -1.41
CA PHE A 84 -13.44 -5.59 -1.23
C PHE A 84 -12.76 -6.10 0.04
N LEU A 85 -11.46 -6.37 -0.10
CA LEU A 85 -10.53 -6.74 0.96
C LEU A 85 -9.36 -5.74 0.84
N GLY A 86 -9.41 -4.66 1.60
CA GLY A 86 -8.46 -3.55 1.43
C GLY A 86 -8.52 -2.94 0.02
N LEU A 87 -7.43 -3.01 -0.75
CA LEU A 87 -7.32 -2.48 -2.12
C LEU A 87 -7.71 -3.50 -3.20
N SER A 88 -7.86 -4.77 -2.83
CA SER A 88 -8.24 -5.86 -3.72
C SER A 88 -9.76 -6.01 -3.75
N CYS A 89 -10.31 -6.08 -4.96
CA CYS A 89 -11.74 -6.26 -5.18
C CYS A 89 -11.96 -7.48 -6.07
N PHE A 90 -12.96 -8.28 -5.74
CA PHE A 90 -13.30 -9.48 -6.48
C PHE A 90 -14.81 -9.71 -6.50
N ALA A 91 -15.25 -10.50 -7.46
CA ALA A 91 -16.61 -11.02 -7.53
C ALA A 91 -16.56 -12.49 -7.94
N TRP A 92 -17.67 -13.21 -7.75
CA TRP A 92 -17.79 -14.60 -8.17
C TRP A 92 -19.02 -14.82 -9.05
N GLU A 93 -18.99 -15.89 -9.83
CA GLU A 93 -20.13 -16.40 -10.59
C GLU A 93 -20.02 -17.93 -10.67
N ARG A 94 -21.13 -18.62 -10.91
CA ARG A 94 -21.08 -20.07 -11.18
C ARG A 94 -20.20 -20.34 -12.39
N GLN A 95 -19.35 -21.36 -12.33
CA GLN A 95 -18.40 -21.68 -13.39
C GLN A 95 -19.08 -21.88 -14.76
N GLU A 96 -20.31 -22.40 -14.78
CA GLU A 96 -21.13 -22.59 -15.99
C GLU A 96 -21.58 -21.28 -16.66
N ASN A 97 -21.70 -20.20 -15.88
CA ASN A 97 -22.14 -18.88 -16.35
C ASN A 97 -20.99 -17.88 -16.48
N ALA A 98 -19.80 -18.24 -15.99
CA ALA A 98 -18.62 -17.40 -16.03
C ALA A 98 -18.17 -17.17 -17.48
N GLY A 99 -17.99 -15.90 -17.87
CA GLY A 99 -17.66 -15.53 -19.23
C GLY A 99 -17.35 -14.06 -19.40
N VAL A 100 -16.80 -13.70 -20.56
CA VAL A 100 -16.31 -12.33 -20.84
C VAL A 100 -17.40 -11.28 -20.66
N ASP A 101 -18.62 -11.55 -21.13
CA ASP A 101 -19.74 -10.61 -21.03
C ASP A 101 -20.19 -10.41 -19.58
N CYS A 102 -20.28 -11.48 -18.78
CA CYS A 102 -20.60 -11.44 -17.36
C CYS A 102 -19.61 -10.54 -16.58
N TRP A 103 -18.32 -10.71 -16.84
CA TRP A 103 -17.29 -9.91 -16.16
C TRP A 103 -17.23 -8.47 -16.66
N ARG A 104 -17.64 -8.20 -17.90
CA ARG A 104 -17.74 -6.84 -18.43
C ARG A 104 -18.78 -6.03 -17.65
N GLU A 105 -19.95 -6.59 -17.34
CA GLU A 105 -20.98 -5.91 -16.54
C GLU A 105 -20.46 -5.52 -15.15
N VAL A 106 -19.75 -6.43 -14.48
CA VAL A 106 -19.16 -6.17 -13.15
C VAL A 106 -18.09 -5.08 -13.21
N ALA A 107 -17.24 -5.09 -14.25
CA ALA A 107 -16.21 -4.07 -14.45
C ALA A 107 -16.80 -2.69 -14.78
N GLU A 108 -17.90 -2.64 -15.53
CA GLU A 108 -18.64 -1.41 -15.81
C GLU A 108 -19.24 -0.81 -14.53
N GLU A 109 -19.84 -1.65 -13.66
CA GLU A 109 -20.36 -1.23 -12.36
C GLU A 109 -19.25 -0.64 -11.46
N LEU A 110 -18.09 -1.31 -11.37
CA LEU A 110 -16.95 -0.79 -10.61
C LEU A 110 -16.45 0.56 -11.16
N SER A 111 -16.38 0.70 -12.49
CA SER A 111 -15.95 1.93 -13.16
C SER A 111 -16.93 3.08 -12.91
N SER A 112 -18.23 2.79 -12.98
CA SER A 112 -19.31 3.73 -12.67
C SER A 112 -19.19 4.26 -11.24
N ARG A 113 -18.99 3.37 -10.26
CA ARG A 113 -18.80 3.73 -8.84
C ARG A 113 -17.58 4.63 -8.61
N GLN A 114 -16.44 4.30 -9.23
CA GLN A 114 -15.24 5.13 -9.12
C GLN A 114 -15.41 6.52 -9.74
N SER A 115 -16.25 6.65 -10.77
CA SER A 115 -16.58 7.94 -11.38
C SER A 115 -17.49 8.80 -10.49
N LEU A 116 -18.42 8.16 -9.76
CA LEU A 116 -19.31 8.80 -8.79
C LEU A 116 -18.55 9.29 -7.55
N LYS A 117 -17.67 8.46 -6.97
CA LYS A 117 -16.80 8.87 -5.84
C LYS A 117 -15.88 10.05 -6.20
N ARG A 118 -15.45 10.16 -7.46
CA ARG A 118 -14.64 11.31 -7.95
C ARG A 118 -15.42 12.61 -8.16
N LYS A 119 -16.74 12.55 -8.31
CA LYS A 119 -17.61 13.73 -8.54
C LYS A 119 -18.12 14.36 -7.24
N ILE A 120 -17.91 13.74 -6.09
CA ILE A 120 -18.15 14.35 -4.78
C ILE A 120 -17.00 15.34 -4.54
N PRO A 121 -17.25 16.65 -4.39
CA PRO A 121 -16.21 17.59 -4.00
C PRO A 121 -15.68 17.18 -2.62
N GLN A 122 -14.38 16.90 -2.52
CA GLN A 122 -13.70 16.88 -1.23
C GLN A 122 -13.67 18.31 -0.74
N ASP A 123 -14.71 18.70 0.01
CA ASP A 123 -14.74 19.96 0.73
C ASP A 123 -13.62 19.96 1.79
N GLY A 124 -12.92 21.08 1.86
CA GLY A 124 -11.66 21.22 2.56
C GLY A 124 -11.81 21.11 4.07
N GLY A 125 -11.28 20.05 4.65
CA GLY A 125 -11.01 19.94 6.09
C GLY A 125 -9.66 20.55 6.43
N ARG A 126 -9.67 21.86 6.66
CA ARG A 126 -8.58 22.61 7.31
C ARG A 126 -8.82 22.49 8.83
N GLU A 127 -8.04 21.68 9.52
CA GLU A 127 -8.01 21.68 10.99
C GLU A 127 -6.76 22.45 11.46
N ASP A 128 -6.97 23.75 11.67
CA ASP A 128 -6.19 24.56 12.61
C ASP A 128 -6.99 24.62 13.92
N ASP A 129 -6.32 24.25 15.02
CA ASP A 129 -6.38 24.80 16.38
C ASP A 129 -7.69 25.46 16.88
N ASN A 130 -8.34 24.87 17.90
CA ASN A 130 -8.65 25.65 19.11
C ASN A 130 -8.99 24.80 20.36
N LYS A 131 -8.12 24.95 21.37
CA LYS A 131 -8.38 25.25 22.79
C LYS A 131 -9.86 25.47 23.21
N ILE A 132 -10.34 24.64 24.15
CA ILE A 132 -11.43 24.97 25.10
C ILE A 132 -11.04 24.28 26.43
N ALA A 133 -10.42 24.99 27.37
CA ALA A 133 -11.06 25.67 28.51
C ALA A 133 -11.85 24.69 29.40
N ALA A 134 -11.16 24.16 30.42
CA ALA A 134 -11.79 23.48 31.55
C ALA A 134 -12.63 24.48 32.35
N THR A 135 -13.90 24.15 32.56
CA THR A 135 -14.82 24.86 33.45
C THR A 135 -15.07 23.96 34.66
N GLU A 136 -14.88 24.54 35.84
CA GLU A 136 -15.21 23.99 37.14
C GLU A 136 -16.70 23.65 37.25
N VAL A 137 -17.02 22.54 37.91
CA VAL A 137 -18.32 22.32 38.56
C VAL A 137 -18.03 21.75 39.95
N ALA A 138 -18.42 22.52 40.96
CA ALA A 138 -18.56 22.13 42.34
C ALA A 138 -19.77 21.22 42.51
N ASP A 139 -19.72 20.27 43.46
CA ASP A 139 -20.90 19.89 44.24
C ASP A 139 -20.50 19.26 45.59
N ASP A 140 -21.37 19.52 46.55
CA ASP A 140 -21.36 19.33 48.00
C ASP A 140 -21.14 17.86 48.44
N THR A 141 -20.85 17.47 49.69
CA THR A 141 -21.68 17.69 50.87
C THR A 141 -21.03 17.14 52.17
N GLU A 142 -21.33 17.81 53.29
CA GLU A 142 -21.49 17.34 54.70
C GLU A 142 -20.32 16.74 55.51
N VAL A 143 -19.76 17.44 56.52
CA VAL A 143 -20.19 17.69 57.94
C VAL A 143 -19.80 16.55 58.89
N ASP A 144 -18.89 16.82 59.83
CA ASP A 144 -19.17 16.64 61.27
C ASP A 144 -18.23 17.46 62.18
N VAL A 145 -18.78 17.86 63.32
CA VAL A 145 -18.30 18.85 64.30
C VAL A 145 -17.70 18.14 65.51
N ILE A 146 -16.48 18.46 65.98
CA ILE A 146 -16.16 18.50 67.43
C ILE A 146 -15.12 19.60 67.73
N GLN A 147 -15.40 20.30 68.82
CA GLN A 147 -14.79 21.48 69.41
C GLN A 147 -13.71 21.11 70.43
N LEU A 148 -12.71 22.00 70.63
CA LEU A 148 -12.07 22.41 71.91
C LEU A 148 -10.56 22.71 71.76
N THR A 149 -10.21 23.97 72.03
CA THR A 149 -8.89 24.47 72.49
C THR A 149 -8.57 23.91 73.90
N PRO A 150 -7.31 23.86 74.40
CA PRO A 150 -6.36 24.99 74.39
C PRO A 150 -4.85 24.70 74.21
N GLU A 151 -4.15 25.81 73.96
CA GLU A 151 -2.73 26.14 74.14
C GLU A 151 -1.80 25.08 74.76
N GLU A 152 -0.71 24.77 74.04
CA GLU A 152 0.63 24.80 74.63
C GLU A 152 1.64 25.39 73.62
N GLU A 153 2.31 26.45 74.06
CA GLU A 153 3.53 26.97 73.45
C GLU A 153 4.65 25.93 73.57
N ILE A 154 5.33 25.62 72.45
CA ILE A 154 6.71 25.12 72.49
C ILE A 154 7.56 25.97 71.54
N VAL A 155 8.51 26.65 72.15
CA VAL A 155 9.53 27.51 71.55
C VAL A 155 10.70 26.67 70.99
N SER A 156 11.32 27.19 69.92
CA SER A 156 12.63 26.82 69.33
C SER A 156 12.60 25.60 68.39
N GLU A 157 13.23 25.58 67.21
CA GLU A 157 14.51 26.19 66.83
C GLU A 157 14.53 26.47 65.31
N LYS A 158 14.82 27.71 64.92
CA LYS A 158 14.89 28.15 63.52
C LYS A 158 16.27 27.83 62.96
N ARG A 159 16.47 26.67 62.31
CA ARG A 159 17.73 26.32 61.63
C ARG A 159 17.53 25.74 60.23
N SER A 160 17.77 26.60 59.23
CA SER A 160 18.46 26.32 57.95
C SER A 160 18.06 25.09 57.12
N PHE A 161 16.76 24.81 56.94
CA PHE A 161 16.33 23.81 55.94
C PHE A 161 16.18 24.38 54.52
N TRP A 162 15.99 25.71 54.39
CA TRP A 162 15.76 26.38 53.09
C TRP A 162 17.03 26.54 52.23
N GLY A 163 18.22 26.54 52.83
CA GLY A 163 19.48 26.67 52.08
C GLY A 163 19.83 25.44 51.24
N HIS A 164 19.54 24.23 51.75
CA HIS A 164 19.78 22.98 51.03
C HIS A 164 18.76 22.74 49.91
N LEU A 165 17.50 23.13 50.12
CA LEU A 165 16.45 23.06 49.10
C LEU A 165 16.76 24.00 47.92
N LEU A 166 17.24 25.21 48.21
CA LEU A 166 17.65 26.18 47.20
C LEU A 166 18.86 25.69 46.39
N GLY A 167 19.85 25.10 47.09
CA GLY A 167 21.03 24.52 46.45
C GLY A 167 20.70 23.33 45.53
N LEU A 168 19.79 22.45 45.94
CA LEU A 168 19.33 21.32 45.13
C LEU A 168 18.57 21.80 43.88
N CYS A 169 17.67 22.77 44.03
CA CYS A 169 16.99 23.38 42.89
C CYS A 169 17.97 24.04 41.92
N LEU A 170 18.97 24.76 42.42
CA LEU A 170 19.99 25.39 41.57
C LEU A 170 20.83 24.34 40.83
N ALA A 171 21.18 23.23 41.50
CA ALA A 171 21.93 22.13 40.89
C ALA A 171 21.10 21.42 39.79
N ILE A 172 19.82 21.17 40.03
CA ILE A 172 18.89 20.61 39.04
C ILE A 172 18.74 21.57 37.86
N LEU A 173 18.60 22.87 38.12
CA LEU A 173 18.47 23.90 37.08
C LEU A 173 19.75 24.02 36.24
N CYS A 174 20.94 23.90 36.85
CA CYS A 174 22.21 23.79 36.14
C CYS A 174 22.29 22.50 35.31
N LEU A 175 21.84 21.35 35.82
CA LEU A 175 21.81 20.08 35.09
C LEU A 175 20.84 20.12 33.90
N CYS A 176 19.66 20.72 34.08
CA CYS A 176 18.70 20.99 33.01
C CYS A 176 19.28 21.95 31.97
N GLY A 177 19.96 23.03 32.40
CA GLY A 177 20.66 23.95 31.50
C GLY A 177 21.77 23.26 30.69
N LEU A 178 22.48 22.31 31.29
CA LEU A 178 23.52 21.52 30.63
C LEU A 178 22.94 20.53 29.61
N MET A 179 21.77 19.94 29.90
CA MET A 179 20.99 19.15 28.93
C MET A 179 20.49 19.99 27.75
N ILE A 180 20.07 21.24 27.98
CA ILE A 180 19.58 22.14 26.92
C ILE A 180 20.72 22.66 26.03
N THR A 181 21.93 22.79 26.57
CA THR A 181 23.12 23.24 25.81
C THR A 181 23.85 22.12 25.07
N TRP A 182 23.48 20.86 25.28
CA TRP A 182 23.95 19.74 24.47
C TRP A 182 23.25 19.76 23.10
N GLN A 183 23.71 20.64 22.22
CA GLN A 183 23.37 20.57 20.81
C GLN A 183 24.10 19.36 20.22
N ALA A 184 23.38 18.26 20.02
CA ALA A 184 23.90 17.10 19.29
C ALA A 184 24.51 17.59 17.96
N PRO A 185 25.71 17.12 17.57
CA PRO A 185 26.32 17.48 16.30
C PRO A 185 25.32 17.26 15.17
N ARG A 186 25.05 18.31 14.38
CA ARG A 186 24.16 18.19 13.22
C ARG A 186 24.70 17.06 12.33
N PRO A 187 23.89 16.04 11.99
CA PRO A 187 24.37 14.94 11.17
C PRO A 187 24.92 15.47 9.84
N ASP A 188 26.14 15.05 9.50
CA ASP A 188 26.85 15.47 8.29
C ASP A 188 26.18 14.85 7.06
N ARG A 189 25.22 15.58 6.49
CA ARG A 189 24.42 15.14 5.34
C ARG A 189 25.28 14.81 4.12
N ALA A 190 26.42 15.48 3.94
CA ALA A 190 27.32 15.20 2.83
C ALA A 190 27.96 13.81 2.97
N LYS A 191 28.38 13.44 4.18
CA LYS A 191 28.89 12.07 4.44
C LYS A 191 27.81 11.02 4.29
N GLN A 192 26.59 11.29 4.74
CA GLN A 192 25.46 10.37 4.59
C GLN A 192 25.10 10.15 3.11
N GLN A 193 25.10 11.21 2.30
CA GLN A 193 24.87 11.14 0.86
C GLN A 193 25.95 10.30 0.16
N GLN A 194 27.23 10.56 0.46
CA GLN A 194 28.34 9.80 -0.12
C GLN A 194 28.30 8.32 0.29
N PHE A 195 27.98 8.04 1.56
CA PHE A 195 27.83 6.68 2.06
C PHE A 195 26.73 5.92 1.30
N LEU A 196 25.55 6.53 1.15
CA LEU A 196 24.44 5.90 0.46
C LEU A 196 24.73 5.72 -1.03
N ALA A 197 25.29 6.74 -1.69
CA ALA A 197 25.68 6.67 -3.10
C ALA A 197 26.66 5.52 -3.36
N LYS A 198 27.71 5.40 -2.53
CA LYS A 198 28.70 4.32 -2.64
C LYS A 198 28.06 2.94 -2.40
N THR A 199 27.14 2.84 -1.44
CA THR A 199 26.43 1.59 -1.14
C THR A 199 25.55 1.16 -2.32
N LEU A 200 24.85 2.10 -2.95
CA LEU A 200 24.01 1.84 -4.12
C LEU A 200 24.84 1.45 -5.34
N GLU A 201 25.97 2.10 -5.57
CA GLU A 201 26.90 1.77 -6.65
C GLU A 201 27.48 0.36 -6.50
N GLN A 202 27.93 -0.01 -5.29
CA GLN A 202 28.41 -1.36 -4.98
C GLN A 202 27.34 -2.44 -5.15
N ALA A 203 26.07 -2.08 -4.95
CA ALA A 203 24.93 -2.97 -5.17
C ALA A 203 24.46 -3.02 -6.63
N GLY A 204 25.11 -2.31 -7.55
CA GLY A 204 24.81 -2.32 -8.98
C GLY A 204 23.80 -1.27 -9.45
N PHE A 205 23.47 -0.27 -8.62
CA PHE A 205 22.53 0.82 -8.95
C PHE A 205 23.26 2.10 -9.40
N SER A 206 24.12 2.00 -10.41
CA SER A 206 24.92 3.14 -10.89
C SER A 206 24.10 4.24 -11.57
N GLN A 207 22.90 3.94 -12.06
CA GLN A 207 21.99 4.89 -12.68
C GLN A 207 21.15 5.73 -11.70
N LEU A 208 21.23 5.47 -10.38
CA LEU A 208 20.46 6.20 -9.38
C LEU A 208 21.24 7.41 -8.87
N MET A 209 20.57 8.56 -8.84
CA MET A 209 21.09 9.81 -8.27
C MET A 209 20.70 9.92 -6.80
N VAL A 210 21.66 10.29 -5.95
CA VAL A 210 21.44 10.54 -4.52
C VAL A 210 21.64 12.02 -4.23
N ARG A 211 20.60 12.68 -3.69
CA ARG A 211 20.57 14.12 -3.39
C ARG A 211 20.18 14.38 -1.95
N ASN A 212 20.68 15.47 -1.37
CA ASN A 212 20.19 15.96 -0.08
C ASN A 212 18.86 16.70 -0.27
N ALA A 213 17.90 16.45 0.60
CA ALA A 213 16.64 17.20 0.69
C ALA A 213 16.50 17.87 2.06
N GLU A 214 15.43 18.66 2.25
CA GLU A 214 15.14 19.31 3.52
C GLU A 214 15.03 18.30 4.68
N LYS A 215 14.31 17.21 4.45
CA LYS A 215 14.11 16.09 5.38
C LYS A 215 14.80 14.81 4.87
N GLY A 216 16.11 14.71 5.07
CA GLY A 216 16.88 13.50 4.77
C GLY A 216 17.50 13.46 3.37
N ILE A 217 17.59 12.27 2.81
CA ILE A 217 18.24 12.00 1.51
C ILE A 217 17.21 11.47 0.52
N VAL A 218 17.30 11.87 -0.74
CA VAL A 218 16.42 11.41 -1.82
C VAL A 218 17.22 10.58 -2.80
N VAL A 219 16.70 9.41 -3.16
CA VAL A 219 17.22 8.55 -4.22
C VAL A 219 16.28 8.65 -5.42
N GLU A 220 16.79 9.11 -6.55
CA GLU A 220 16.02 9.32 -7.78
C GLU A 220 16.59 8.51 -8.94
N GLY A 221 15.73 8.00 -9.81
CA GLY A 221 16.18 7.38 -11.07
C GLY A 221 15.21 6.36 -11.63
N PHE A 222 15.74 5.53 -12.53
CA PHE A 222 15.00 4.48 -13.20
C PHE A 222 15.47 3.11 -12.73
N LEU A 223 14.51 2.24 -12.48
CA LEU A 223 14.73 0.83 -12.15
C LEU A 223 14.17 -0.04 -13.27
N LYS A 224 14.78 -1.19 -13.52
CA LYS A 224 14.35 -2.08 -14.61
C LYS A 224 13.03 -2.77 -14.30
N ASN A 225 12.88 -3.26 -13.07
CA ASN A 225 11.73 -4.05 -12.65
C ASN A 225 11.45 -3.92 -11.14
N ASP A 226 10.35 -4.52 -10.69
CA ASP A 226 9.95 -4.50 -9.29
C ASP A 226 10.90 -5.28 -8.36
N GLU A 227 11.65 -6.24 -8.89
CA GLU A 227 12.71 -6.95 -8.14
C GLU A 227 13.85 -6.01 -7.74
N GLU A 228 14.30 -5.17 -8.67
CA GLU A 228 15.30 -4.12 -8.40
C GLU A 228 14.77 -3.12 -7.38
N ARG A 229 13.48 -2.75 -7.45
CA ARG A 229 12.83 -1.89 -6.45
C ARG A 229 12.85 -2.54 -5.07
N GLY A 230 12.52 -3.83 -4.98
CA GLY A 230 12.59 -4.58 -3.72
C GLY A 230 14.00 -4.61 -3.13
N LYS A 231 15.02 -4.84 -3.97
CA LYS A 231 16.44 -4.80 -3.55
C LYS A 231 16.85 -3.40 -3.05
N LEU A 232 16.45 -2.35 -3.76
CA LEU A 232 16.71 -0.96 -3.36
C LEU A 232 16.10 -0.64 -1.99
N VAL A 233 14.83 -0.97 -1.78
CA VAL A 233 14.12 -0.73 -0.50
C VAL A 233 14.83 -1.44 0.65
N ARG A 234 15.19 -2.72 0.48
CA ARG A 234 15.92 -3.49 1.51
C ARG A 234 17.30 -2.92 1.83
N LEU A 235 17.99 -2.33 0.86
CA LEU A 235 19.28 -1.65 1.08
C LEU A 235 19.09 -0.36 1.87
N VAL A 236 18.11 0.45 1.47
CA VAL A 236 17.80 1.74 2.10
C VAL A 236 17.32 1.56 3.54
N GLN A 237 16.52 0.53 3.84
CA GLN A 237 16.03 0.22 5.19
C GLN A 237 17.13 -0.08 6.22
N LYS A 238 18.33 -0.48 5.77
CA LYS A 238 19.46 -0.76 6.68
C LYS A 238 20.12 0.50 7.22
N VAL A 239 19.74 1.66 6.70
CA VAL A 239 20.40 2.92 6.97
C VAL A 239 19.69 3.67 8.10
N HIS A 240 20.44 4.22 9.05
CA HIS A 240 19.90 4.85 10.27
C HIS A 240 19.49 6.33 10.09
N PHE A 241 19.17 6.75 8.87
CA PHE A 241 18.72 8.11 8.57
C PHE A 241 17.58 8.08 7.54
N PRO A 242 16.68 9.08 7.53
CA PRO A 242 15.53 9.10 6.63
C PRO A 242 15.96 9.20 5.17
N VAL A 243 15.42 8.32 4.35
CA VAL A 243 15.64 8.29 2.90
C VAL A 243 14.30 8.20 2.17
N SER A 244 14.07 9.12 1.25
CA SER A 244 12.93 9.10 0.33
C SER A 244 13.34 8.48 -0.99
N ILE A 245 12.54 7.54 -1.50
CA ILE A 245 12.80 6.84 -2.76
C ILE A 245 11.82 7.38 -3.80
N ASN A 246 12.33 8.01 -4.85
CA ASN A 246 11.56 8.53 -5.98
C ASN A 246 12.06 7.89 -7.27
N VAL A 247 11.67 6.64 -7.50
CA VAL A 247 12.14 5.83 -8.62
C VAL A 247 10.99 5.44 -9.54
N LYS A 248 11.24 5.48 -10.84
CA LYS A 248 10.30 5.01 -11.87
C LYS A 248 10.70 3.60 -12.31
N VAL A 249 9.77 2.65 -12.34
CA VAL A 249 10.04 1.27 -12.75
C VAL A 249 9.68 1.08 -14.22
N GLY A 250 10.62 0.58 -15.01
CA GLY A 250 10.47 0.39 -16.45
C GLY A 250 9.67 -0.85 -16.87
N ALA A 251 9.08 -1.59 -15.93
CA ALA A 251 8.27 -2.79 -16.21
C ALA A 251 6.97 -2.49 -16.98
N ASP A 252 6.54 -1.23 -17.01
CA ASP A 252 5.31 -0.82 -17.67
C ASP A 252 5.36 -0.95 -19.20
N ARG A 253 6.55 -0.93 -19.82
CA ARG A 253 6.65 -0.99 -21.30
C ARG A 253 6.29 -2.35 -21.90
N PHE A 254 6.61 -3.43 -21.19
CA PHE A 254 6.28 -4.79 -21.65
C PHE A 254 4.82 -5.11 -21.39
N ASN A 255 4.31 -4.70 -20.22
CA ASN A 255 2.90 -4.88 -19.85
C ASN A 255 1.97 -4.08 -20.76
N ALA A 256 2.31 -2.83 -21.07
CA ALA A 256 1.54 -1.99 -22.00
C ALA A 256 1.51 -2.59 -23.41
N ALA A 257 2.65 -3.04 -23.92
CA ALA A 257 2.70 -3.72 -25.22
C ALA A 257 1.87 -5.01 -25.21
N THR A 258 2.02 -5.83 -24.17
CA THR A 258 1.27 -7.09 -24.01
C THR A 258 -0.24 -6.83 -23.98
N ALA A 259 -0.69 -5.82 -23.23
CA ALA A 259 -2.09 -5.43 -23.17
C ALA A 259 -2.62 -4.94 -24.54
N ALA A 260 -1.82 -4.16 -25.28
CA ALA A 260 -2.20 -3.64 -26.59
C ALA A 260 -2.33 -4.74 -27.66
N PHE A 261 -1.52 -5.80 -27.57
CA PHE A 261 -1.67 -6.97 -28.44
C PHE A 261 -2.87 -7.83 -28.02
N ASN A 262 -3.01 -8.11 -26.72
CA ASN A 262 -4.08 -8.96 -26.20
C ASN A 262 -5.47 -8.37 -26.46
N SER A 263 -5.64 -7.04 -26.38
CA SER A 263 -6.91 -6.37 -26.70
C SER A 263 -7.33 -6.55 -28.16
N ARG A 264 -6.39 -6.89 -29.05
CA ARG A 264 -6.62 -7.17 -30.47
C ARG A 264 -6.72 -8.66 -30.78
N GLY A 265 -6.77 -9.51 -29.73
CA GLY A 265 -6.92 -10.96 -29.85
C GLY A 265 -5.64 -11.68 -30.26
N ILE A 266 -4.47 -11.05 -30.10
CA ILE A 266 -3.18 -11.66 -30.42
C ILE A 266 -2.36 -11.74 -29.14
N TYR A 267 -1.80 -12.91 -28.88
CA TYR A 267 -1.10 -13.22 -27.63
C TYR A 267 0.37 -13.53 -27.89
N PRO A 268 1.20 -12.53 -28.27
CA PRO A 268 2.61 -12.75 -28.54
C PRO A 268 3.41 -12.83 -27.24
N GLU A 269 4.52 -13.55 -27.28
CA GLU A 269 5.53 -13.52 -26.24
C GLU A 269 6.43 -12.29 -26.43
N ILE A 270 6.48 -11.41 -25.42
CA ILE A 270 7.28 -10.18 -25.47
C ILE A 270 8.46 -10.31 -24.52
N LYS A 271 9.68 -10.18 -25.07
CA LYS A 271 10.95 -10.26 -24.33
C LYS A 271 11.82 -9.04 -24.61
N GLU A 272 12.88 -8.87 -23.82
CA GLU A 272 13.90 -7.87 -24.08
C GLU A 272 14.91 -8.42 -25.11
N ASP A 273 15.22 -7.63 -26.14
CA ASP A 273 16.26 -7.93 -27.13
C ASP A 273 17.66 -7.76 -26.53
N ALA A 274 18.68 -8.37 -27.12
CA ALA A 274 20.08 -8.28 -26.69
C ALA A 274 20.63 -6.83 -26.63
N LYS A 275 19.95 -5.88 -27.30
CA LYS A 275 20.27 -4.45 -27.29
C LYS A 275 19.42 -3.63 -26.29
N GLY A 276 18.65 -4.29 -25.43
CA GLY A 276 17.69 -3.62 -24.52
C GLY A 276 16.42 -3.11 -25.21
N GLY A 277 16.15 -3.59 -26.42
CA GLY A 277 14.93 -3.30 -27.18
C GLY A 277 13.78 -4.25 -26.86
N ILE A 278 12.64 -4.08 -27.50
CA ILE A 278 11.51 -5.02 -27.36
C ILE A 278 11.60 -6.06 -28.47
N LEU A 279 11.47 -7.34 -28.13
CA LEU A 279 11.37 -8.46 -29.07
C LEU A 279 9.98 -9.08 -28.93
N VAL A 280 9.21 -9.08 -30.00
CA VAL A 280 7.87 -9.70 -30.06
C VAL A 280 7.97 -10.99 -30.86
N SER A 281 7.64 -12.11 -30.22
CA SER A 281 7.64 -13.44 -30.83
C SER A 281 6.24 -14.04 -30.81
N GLY A 282 5.82 -14.73 -31.86
CA GLY A 282 4.47 -15.30 -31.90
C GLY A 282 4.13 -15.94 -33.23
N TYR A 283 2.87 -16.39 -33.32
CA TYR A 283 2.30 -16.96 -34.54
C TYR A 283 1.21 -16.04 -35.07
N THR A 284 1.21 -15.79 -36.37
CA THR A 284 0.16 -15.03 -37.06
C THR A 284 -0.30 -15.76 -38.31
N LYS A 285 -1.49 -15.42 -38.80
CA LYS A 285 -2.06 -16.04 -39.99
C LYS A 285 -1.28 -15.68 -41.26
N ASP A 286 -0.98 -14.40 -41.44
CA ASP A 286 -0.29 -13.86 -42.60
C ASP A 286 0.43 -12.54 -42.29
N ALA A 287 1.29 -12.10 -43.21
CA ALA A 287 2.06 -10.86 -43.08
C ALA A 287 1.18 -9.59 -43.06
N SER A 288 -0.03 -9.64 -43.61
CA SER A 288 -0.94 -8.49 -43.62
C SER A 288 -1.53 -8.25 -42.23
N VAL A 289 -1.89 -9.33 -41.53
CA VAL A 289 -2.34 -9.30 -40.14
C VAL A 289 -1.22 -8.82 -39.22
N GLU A 290 0.02 -9.27 -39.42
CA GLU A 290 1.17 -8.74 -38.68
C GLU A 290 1.29 -7.22 -38.83
N GLU A 291 1.40 -6.73 -40.07
CA GLU A 291 1.65 -5.31 -40.35
C GLU A 291 0.53 -4.41 -39.79
N TRP A 292 -0.73 -4.84 -39.93
CA TRP A 292 -1.88 -4.13 -39.40
C TRP A 292 -1.83 -4.01 -37.86
N VAL A 293 -1.52 -5.09 -37.16
CA VAL A 293 -1.48 -5.11 -35.68
C VAL A 293 -0.34 -4.26 -35.17
N PHE A 294 0.85 -4.39 -35.76
CA PHE A 294 2.01 -3.60 -35.35
C PHE A 294 1.79 -2.10 -35.58
N ASN A 295 1.14 -1.72 -36.68
CA ASN A 295 0.76 -0.32 -36.92
C ASN A 295 -0.22 0.19 -35.85
N LEU A 296 -1.24 -0.58 -35.51
CA LEU A 296 -2.19 -0.18 -34.47
C LEU A 296 -1.57 -0.08 -33.07
N VAL A 297 -0.68 -1.00 -32.71
CA VAL A 297 0.04 -0.91 -31.43
C VAL A 297 0.98 0.30 -31.40
N GLN A 298 1.55 0.67 -32.55
CA GLN A 298 2.37 1.87 -32.68
C GLN A 298 1.54 3.16 -32.60
N GLU A 299 0.27 3.15 -33.01
CA GLU A 299 -0.66 4.26 -32.77
C GLU A 299 -0.98 4.45 -31.28
N ASP A 300 -1.22 3.36 -30.55
CA ASP A 300 -1.48 3.40 -29.10
C ASP A 300 -0.23 3.79 -28.31
N ILE A 301 0.95 3.39 -28.78
CA ILE A 301 2.23 3.61 -28.11
C ILE A 301 3.23 4.19 -29.13
N PRO A 302 3.26 5.52 -29.35
CA PRO A 302 4.10 6.15 -30.37
C PRO A 302 5.61 5.88 -30.26
N GLN A 303 6.07 5.59 -29.04
CA GLN A 303 7.46 5.27 -28.72
C GLN A 303 7.79 3.77 -28.85
N PHE A 304 6.82 2.94 -29.23
CA PHE A 304 7.00 1.50 -29.39
C PHE A 304 7.80 1.20 -30.65
N LYS A 305 8.96 0.58 -30.45
CA LYS A 305 9.78 -0.02 -31.52
C LYS A 305 10.19 -1.41 -31.07
N ALA A 306 9.82 -2.42 -31.84
CA ALA A 306 10.12 -3.80 -31.51
C ALA A 306 10.74 -4.53 -32.70
N ALA A 307 11.70 -5.40 -32.40
CA ALA A 307 12.14 -6.44 -33.30
C ALA A 307 11.01 -7.49 -33.41
N ARG A 308 10.79 -7.98 -34.63
CA ARG A 308 9.70 -8.91 -34.95
C ARG A 308 10.30 -10.30 -35.20
N HIS A 309 9.81 -11.31 -34.49
CA HIS A 309 10.16 -12.72 -34.70
C HIS A 309 8.88 -13.54 -34.76
N ILE A 310 8.08 -13.28 -35.80
CA ILE A 310 6.77 -13.88 -36.00
C ILE A 310 6.87 -15.03 -37.00
N ARG A 311 6.16 -16.13 -36.73
CA ARG A 311 6.02 -17.26 -37.66
C ARG A 311 4.63 -17.24 -38.30
N TYR A 312 4.57 -17.52 -39.60
CA TYR A 312 3.32 -17.53 -40.35
C TYR A 312 2.72 -18.93 -40.39
N ALA A 313 1.39 -19.01 -40.32
CA ALA A 313 0.66 -20.27 -40.42
C ALA A 313 0.86 -20.99 -41.77
N ASN A 314 1.24 -20.25 -42.83
CA ASN A 314 1.51 -20.82 -44.15
C ASN A 314 2.93 -21.43 -44.28
N ASP A 315 3.79 -21.26 -43.28
CA ASP A 315 5.17 -21.78 -43.27
C ASP A 315 5.32 -23.09 -42.46
N VAL A 316 4.20 -23.67 -42.00
CA VAL A 316 4.09 -24.94 -41.25
C VAL A 316 3.16 -25.89 -41.99
#